data_AF-A0A965QEP4-F1
#
_entry.id   AF-A0A965QEP4-F1
#
_cell.length_a   1.000
_cell.length_b   1.000
_cell.length_c   1.000
_cell.angle_alpha   90.00
_cell.angle_beta   90.00
_cell.angle_gamma   90.00
#
_symmetry.space_group_name_H-M   'P 1'
#
loop_
_entity.id
_entity.type
_entity.pdbx_description
1 polymer ?
#
loop_
_entity_poly.entity_id
_entity_poly.type
_entity_poly.pdbx_seq_one_letter_code
_entity_poly.pdbx_strand_id
1 'polypeptide(L)' 'MTPQEKAKDLYDSYWYCLFQSNIEKRNYWSKQCALIAVDEIIKVCPYIRQKDWETLEQLNAANIYFVEYWNEVKQEIEKL' A
#
# COMPACT_ATOMS: atom_id res chain seq x y z
N MET A 1 7.84 -4.11 9.04
CA MET A 1 8.33 -3.30 7.91
C MET A 1 7.81 -1.89 8.11
N THR A 2 8.69 -0.90 8.15
CA THR A 2 8.27 0.50 8.26
C THR A 2 7.51 0.92 7.00
N PRO A 3 6.73 2.02 7.04
CA PRO A 3 6.09 2.55 5.84
C PRO A 3 7.08 2.84 4.71
N GLN A 4 8.26 3.39 5.04
CA GLN A 4 9.33 3.66 4.06
C GLN A 4 9.84 2.37 3.40
N GLU A 5 10.15 1.36 4.21
CA GLU A 5 10.60 0.05 3.70
C GLU A 5 9.53 -0.60 2.82
N LYS A 6 8.26 -0.49 3.21
CA LYS A 6 7.15 -1.09 2.46
C LYS A 6 6.85 -0.36 1.15
N ALA A 7 6.95 0.98 1.15
CA ALA A 7 6.85 1.79 -0.05
C ALA A 7 7.91 1.39 -1.08
N LYS A 8 9.16 1.24 -0.62
CA LYS A 8 10.28 0.80 -1.46
C LYS A 8 10.07 -0.61 -2.01
N ASP A 9 9.67 -1.56 -1.16
CA ASP A 9 9.37 -2.94 -1.57
C ASP A 9 8.30 -3.03 -2.67
N LEU A 10 7.20 -2.27 -2.55
CA LEU A 10 6.16 -2.21 -3.58
C LEU A 10 6.66 -1.58 -4.88
N TYR A 11 7.37 -0.45 -4.78
CA TYR A 11 7.95 0.21 -5.93
C TYR A 11 8.91 -0.72 -6.69
N ASP A 12 9.85 -1.35 -5.97
CA ASP A 12 10.85 -2.26 -6.53
C ASP A 12 10.20 -3.49 -7.18
N SER A 13 9.12 -4.00 -6.58
CA SER A 13 8.36 -5.14 -7.13
C SER A 13 7.77 -4.79 -8.50
N TYR A 14 7.08 -3.65 -8.62
CA TYR A 14 6.54 -3.21 -9.91
C TYR A 14 7.64 -2.81 -10.90
N TRP A 15 8.73 -2.22 -10.42
CA TRP A 15 9.92 -1.91 -11.22
C TRP A 15 10.48 -3.16 -11.87
N TYR A 16 10.60 -4.25 -11.11
CA TYR A 16 11.06 -5.53 -11.61
C TYR A 16 10.06 -6.14 -12.63
N CYS A 17 8.75 -6.06 -12.35
CA CYS A 17 7.72 -6.52 -13.30
C CYS A 17 7.76 -5.78 -14.65
N LEU A 18 8.20 -4.52 -14.64
CA LEU A 18 8.24 -3.66 -15.82
C LEU A 18 9.61 -3.67 -16.52
N PHE A 19 10.42 -4.73 -16.34
CA PHE A 19 11.79 -4.82 -16.85
C PHE A 19 11.95 -4.64 -18.37
N GLN A 20 10.90 -4.90 -19.16
CA GLN A 20 10.95 -4.72 -20.62
C GLN A 20 10.69 -3.28 -21.06
N SER A 21 10.22 -2.41 -20.16
CA SER A 21 10.01 -0.98 -20.44
C SER A 21 11.32 -0.19 -20.31
N ASN A 22 11.39 0.95 -21.01
CA ASN A 22 12.48 1.90 -20.80
C ASN A 22 12.45 2.44 -19.35
N ILE A 23 13.58 2.94 -18.87
CA ILE A 23 13.78 3.34 -17.46
C ILE A 23 12.75 4.41 -17.02
N GLU A 24 12.49 5.42 -17.86
CA GLU A 24 11.54 6.49 -17.54
C GLU A 24 10.10 5.99 -17.37
N LYS A 25 9.63 5.19 -18.34
CA LYS A 25 8.30 4.55 -18.27
C LYS A 25 8.24 3.61 -17.08
N ARG A 26 9.31 2.89 -16.79
CA ARG A 26 9.39 2.01 -15.62
C ARG A 26 9.21 2.78 -14.33
N ASN A 27 9.88 3.92 -14.14
CA ASN A 27 9.78 4.72 -12.91
C ASN A 27 8.34 5.18 -12.73
N TYR A 28 7.78 5.78 -13.79
CA TYR A 28 6.42 6.26 -13.81
C TYR A 28 5.41 5.15 -13.48
N TRP A 29 5.45 4.04 -14.21
CA TRP A 29 4.48 2.97 -14.04
C TRP A 29 4.65 2.22 -12.71
N SER A 30 5.88 2.06 -12.20
CA SER A 30 6.11 1.42 -10.90
C SER A 30 5.49 2.24 -9.78
N LYS A 31 5.68 3.56 -9.80
CA LYS A 31 5.06 4.48 -8.86
C LYS A 31 3.54 4.44 -8.96
N GLN A 32 2.98 4.55 -10.17
CA GLN A 32 1.53 4.53 -10.37
C GLN A 32 0.90 3.21 -9.92
N CYS A 33 1.49 2.07 -10.28
CA CYS A 33 1.00 0.76 -9.85
C CYS A 33 1.08 0.59 -8.33
N ALA A 34 2.16 1.04 -7.69
CA ALA A 34 2.29 1.00 -6.24
C ALA A 34 1.21 1.85 -5.55
N LEU A 35 0.94 3.07 -6.04
CA LEU A 35 -0.13 3.93 -5.50
C LEU A 35 -1.51 3.29 -5.65
N ILE A 36 -1.82 2.75 -6.83
CA ILE A 36 -3.10 2.05 -7.08
C ILE A 36 -3.26 0.86 -6.12
N ALA A 37 -2.19 0.07 -5.95
CA ALA A 37 -2.23 -1.08 -5.04
C ALA A 37 -2.55 -0.68 -3.60
N VAL A 38 -1.93 0.41 -3.11
CA VAL A 38 -2.22 0.94 -1.77
C VAL A 38 -3.66 1.44 -1.65
N ASP A 39 -4.15 2.16 -2.65
CA ASP A 39 -5.54 2.65 -2.67
C ASP A 39 -6.56 1.50 -2.63
N GLU A 40 -6.32 0.44 -3.41
CA GLU A 40 -7.16 -0.76 -3.36
C GLU A 40 -7.07 -1.44 -1.99
N ILE A 41 -5.89 -1.59 -1.40
CA ILE A 41 -5.72 -2.18 -0.06
C ILE A 41 -6.51 -1.43 1.01
N ILE A 42 -6.45 -0.09 1.02
CA ILE A 42 -7.19 0.76 1.95
C ILE A 42 -8.70 0.55 1.76
N LYS A 43 -9.15 0.49 0.50
CA LYS A 43 -10.57 0.32 0.15
C LYS A 43 -11.15 -1.03 0.57
N VAL A 44 -10.39 -2.13 0.46
CA VAL A 44 -10.86 -3.47 0.88
C VAL A 44 -10.60 -3.82 2.35
N CYS A 45 -9.77 -3.06 3.07
CA CYS A 45 -9.46 -3.26 4.49
C CYS A 45 -10.68 -3.60 5.39
N PRO A 46 -11.78 -2.84 5.38
CA PRO A 46 -12.90 -3.08 6.30
C PRO A 46 -13.60 -4.43 6.11
N TYR A 47 -13.32 -5.17 5.02
CA TYR A 47 -13.95 -6.45 4.70
C TYR A 47 -13.12 -7.68 5.10
N ILE A 48 -11.79 -7.56 5.15
CA ILE A 48 -10.90 -8.73 5.33
C ILE A 48 -10.85 -9.21 6.79
N ARG A 49 -11.08 -8.31 7.76
CA ARG A 49 -10.80 -8.57 9.19
C ARG A 49 -12.02 -8.79 10.07
N GLN A 50 -13.24 -8.85 9.55
CA GLN A 50 -14.46 -8.95 10.36
C GLN A 50 -14.63 -10.27 11.15
N LYS A 51 -13.82 -11.30 10.88
CA LYS A 51 -14.11 -12.66 11.36
C LYS A 51 -13.71 -12.94 12.83
N ASP A 52 -12.84 -12.11 13.43
CA ASP A 52 -12.18 -12.44 14.71
C ASP A 52 -12.39 -11.38 15.83
N TRP A 53 -13.30 -10.41 15.67
CA TRP A 53 -13.52 -9.35 16.66
C TRP A 53 -14.79 -9.55 17.47
N GLU A 54 -14.69 -9.40 18.79
CA GLU A 54 -15.82 -9.54 19.72
C GLU A 54 -16.59 -8.22 19.90
N THR A 55 -15.94 -7.07 19.64
CA THR A 55 -16.57 -5.74 19.79
C THR A 55 -16.32 -4.81 18.60
N LEU A 56 -17.25 -3.85 18.41
CA LEU A 56 -17.17 -2.83 17.36
C LEU A 56 -15.97 -1.88 17.55
N GLU A 57 -15.57 -1.62 18.80
CA GLU A 57 -14.43 -0.75 19.12
C GLU A 57 -13.10 -1.36 18.71
N GLN A 58 -12.92 -2.67 18.92
CA GLN A 58 -11.73 -3.40 18.46
C GLN A 58 -11.62 -3.38 16.94
N LEU A 59 -12.74 -3.59 16.25
CA LEU A 59 -12.81 -3.50 14.79
C LEU A 59 -12.42 -2.09 14.30
N ASN A 60 -12.97 -1.05 14.93
CA ASN A 60 -12.69 0.34 14.55
C ASN A 60 -11.23 0.73 14.80
N ALA A 61 -10.66 0.39 15.95
CA ALA A 61 -9.27 0.70 16.27
C ALA A 61 -8.28 0.00 15.31
N ALA A 62 -8.52 -1.29 15.01
CA ALA A 62 -7.70 -2.03 14.06
C ALA A 62 -7.80 -1.51 12.62
N ASN A 63 -8.99 -1.04 12.22
CA ASN A 63 -9.20 -0.40 10.93
C ASN A 63 -8.47 0.94 10.84
N ILE A 64 -8.57 1.79 11.87
CA ILE A 64 -7.89 3.10 11.92
C ILE A 64 -6.38 2.91 11.78
N TYR A 65 -5.77 2.06 12.62
CA TYR A 65 -4.32 1.83 12.58
C TYR A 65 -3.84 1.30 11.24
N PHE A 66 -4.61 0.40 10.61
CA PHE A 66 -4.24 -0.10 9.28
C PHE A 66 -4.34 0.95 8.19
N VAL A 67 -5.43 1.72 8.19
CA VAL A 67 -5.63 2.79 7.20
C VAL A 67 -4.54 3.85 7.37
N GLU A 68 -4.19 4.20 8.61
CA GLU A 68 -3.06 5.10 8.93
C GLU A 68 -1.74 4.56 8.39
N TYR A 69 -1.40 3.30 8.70
CA TYR A 69 -0.18 2.66 8.18
C TYR A 69 -0.10 2.72 6.66
N TRP A 70 -1.17 2.36 5.95
CA TRP A 70 -1.16 2.35 4.48
C TRP A 70 -1.20 3.77 3.88
N ASN A 71 -1.79 4.74 4.57
CA ASN A 71 -1.67 6.15 4.18
C ASN A 71 -0.22 6.65 4.31
N GLU A 72 0.50 6.25 5.35
CA GLU A 72 1.93 6.55 5.47
C GLU A 72 2.74 5.89 4.34
N VAL A 73 2.46 4.63 4.00
CA VAL A 73 3.08 3.95 2.85
C VAL A 73 2.81 4.72 1.56
N LYS A 74 1.58 5.21 1.34
CA LYS A 74 1.21 6.02 0.17
C LYS A 74 2.06 7.28 0.08
N GLN A 75 2.21 8.01 1.19
CA GLN A 75 3.03 9.22 1.24
C GLN A 75 4.51 8.94 0.96
N GLU A 76 5.04 7.81 1.44
CA GLU A 76 6.41 7.41 1.15
C GLU A 76 6.61 7.03 -0.33
N ILE A 77 5.62 6.40 -0.98
CA ILE A 77 5.65 6.16 -2.45
C ILE A 77 5.62 7.48 -3.23
N GLU A 78 4.87 8.49 -2.77
CA GLU A 78 4.84 9.81 -3.42
C GLU A 78 6.20 10.51 -3.41
N LYS A 79 7.08 10.20 -2.45
CA LYS A 79 8.44 10.75 -2.35
C LYS A 79 9.48 10.03 -3.23
N LEU A 80 9.17 8.82 -3.73
CA LEU A 80 10.01 8.05 -4.67
C LEU A 80 9.90 8.58 -6.10
#